data_AF-C2XUF8-F1
#
_entry.id   AF-C2XUF8-F1
#
_cell.length_a   1.000
_cell.length_b   1.000
_cell.length_c   1.000
_cell.angle_alpha   90.00
_cell.angle_beta   90.00
_cell.angle_gamma   90.00
#
_symmetry.space_group_name_H-M   'P 1'
#
loop_
_entity.id
_entity.type
_entity.pdbx_description
1 polymer ?
#
loop_
_entity_poly.entity_id
_entity_poly.type
_entity_poly.pdbx_seq_one_letter_code
_entity_poly.pdbx_strand_id
1 'polypeptide(L)'
;MGGVGSILETLFHIVDVEYSWICDLKGKEVDEPQSKDYQSIQKVKALSDLYNKDLDGFLQSWTEDLENKILKVSWTDKEYKYGEVLRHVIVHEIHHIGQLSIWARDLNLQPVSANLIGRGL
;
A
#
# COMPACT_ATOMS: atom_id res chain seq x y z
N MET A 1 1.06 -21.45 -3.23
CA MET A 1 0.08 -20.50 -2.66
C MET A 1 0.86 -19.28 -2.18
N GLY A 2 0.51 -18.08 -2.65
CA GLY A 2 1.18 -16.82 -2.30
C GLY A 2 0.12 -15.74 -2.08
N GLY A 3 0.43 -14.71 -1.28
CA GLY A 3 -0.53 -13.70 -0.80
C GLY A 3 -0.89 -13.86 0.67
N VAL A 4 -1.66 -12.91 1.20
CA VAL A 4 -2.08 -12.89 2.61
C VAL A 4 -3.48 -13.47 2.68
N GLY A 5 -3.57 -14.78 2.90
CA GLY A 5 -4.84 -15.50 3.10
C GLY A 5 -5.76 -15.50 1.86
N SER A 6 -6.61 -14.50 1.73
CA SER A 6 -7.64 -14.34 0.70
C SER A 6 -7.45 -13.09 -0.17
N ILE A 7 -8.22 -12.98 -1.27
CA ILE A 7 -8.28 -11.76 -2.11
C ILE A 7 -8.59 -10.53 -1.26
N LEU A 8 -9.59 -10.63 -0.38
CA LEU A 8 -10.02 -9.50 0.44
C LEU A 8 -8.95 -9.09 1.46
N GLU A 9 -8.35 -10.06 2.15
CA GLU A 9 -7.26 -9.81 3.10
C GLU A 9 -6.01 -9.24 2.40
N THR A 10 -5.73 -9.68 1.17
CA THR A 10 -4.62 -9.14 0.37
C THR A 10 -4.88 -7.68 -0.01
N LEU A 11 -6.10 -7.33 -0.43
CA LEU A 11 -6.46 -5.93 -0.70
C LEU A 11 -6.40 -5.07 0.56
N PHE A 12 -6.90 -5.58 1.69
CA PHE A 12 -6.77 -4.91 2.98
C PHE A 12 -5.30 -4.68 3.36
N HIS A 13 -4.46 -5.71 3.21
CA HIS A 13 -3.02 -5.65 3.53
C HIS A 13 -2.29 -4.59 2.71
N ILE A 14 -2.58 -4.46 1.41
CA ILE A 14 -2.00 -3.41 0.56
C ILE A 14 -2.33 -2.02 1.13
N VAL A 15 -3.63 -1.75 1.39
CA VAL A 15 -4.11 -0.46 1.89
C VAL A 15 -3.51 -0.12 3.26
N ASP A 16 -3.42 -1.12 4.14
CA ASP A 16 -2.89 -0.98 5.49
C ASP A 16 -1.38 -0.67 5.48
N VAL A 17 -0.60 -1.42 4.69
CA VAL A 17 0.86 -1.25 4.60
C VAL A 17 1.22 0.09 3.95
N GLU A 18 0.55 0.48 2.85
CA GLU A 18 0.76 1.79 2.22
C GLU A 18 0.54 2.91 3.25
N TYR A 19 -0.63 2.93 3.88
CA TYR A 19 -0.99 4.02 4.77
C TYR A 19 -0.10 4.09 6.01
N SER A 20 0.25 2.95 6.61
CA SER A 20 1.13 2.88 7.77
C SER A 20 2.51 3.46 7.47
N TRP A 21 3.15 2.99 6.39
CA TRP A 21 4.46 3.51 5.98
C TRP A 21 4.45 5.00 5.68
N ILE A 22 3.45 5.49 4.93
CA ILE A 22 3.38 6.92 4.63
C ILE A 22 3.08 7.74 5.88
N CYS A 23 2.31 7.22 6.85
CA CYS A 23 2.12 7.89 8.15
C CYS A 23 3.42 7.98 8.96
N ASP A 24 4.27 6.94 8.94
CA ASP A 24 5.60 7.01 9.55
C ASP A 24 6.46 8.11 8.91
N LEU A 25 6.42 8.25 7.59
CA LEU A 25 7.09 9.35 6.88
C LEU A 25 6.52 10.73 7.27
N LYS A 26 5.21 10.80 7.57
CA LYS A 26 4.56 12.02 8.07
C LYS A 26 4.85 12.28 9.56
N GLY A 27 5.42 11.32 10.29
CA GLY A 27 5.54 11.36 11.75
C GLY A 27 4.19 11.37 12.46
N LYS A 28 3.17 10.74 11.84
CA LYS A 28 1.81 10.65 12.34
C LYS A 28 1.61 9.28 12.98
N GLU A 29 1.30 9.25 14.27
CA GLU A 29 0.83 8.03 14.92
C GLU A 29 -0.54 7.63 14.37
N VAL A 30 -0.71 6.33 14.13
CA VAL A 30 -1.94 5.76 13.58
C VAL A 30 -2.32 4.51 14.35
N ASP A 31 -3.61 4.38 14.66
CA ASP A 31 -4.16 3.16 15.20
C ASP A 31 -4.17 2.08 14.11
N GLU A 32 -3.54 0.94 14.38
CA GLU A 32 -3.47 -0.18 13.42
C GLU A 32 -4.86 -0.80 13.19
N PRO A 33 -5.44 -0.69 11.98
CA PRO A 33 -6.73 -1.29 11.69
C PRO A 33 -6.62 -2.82 11.73
N GLN A 34 -7.64 -3.47 12.27
CA GLN A 34 -7.68 -4.93 12.31
C GLN A 34 -8.46 -5.46 11.12
N SER A 35 -7.87 -6.39 10.34
CA SER A 35 -8.53 -7.00 9.16
C SER A 35 -9.95 -7.51 9.45
N LYS A 36 -10.17 -8.06 10.66
CA LYS A 36 -11.49 -8.55 11.14
C LYS A 36 -12.61 -7.49 11.11
N ASP A 37 -12.28 -6.21 11.10
CA ASP A 37 -13.26 -5.12 11.06
C ASP A 37 -13.67 -4.76 9.62
N TYR A 38 -12.88 -5.20 8.62
CA TYR A 38 -12.99 -4.87 7.20
C TYR A 38 -13.38 -6.08 6.31
N GLN A 39 -14.31 -6.90 6.80
CA GLN A 39 -14.73 -8.17 6.15
C GLN A 39 -15.68 -8.00 4.93
N SER A 40 -15.56 -6.91 4.17
CA SER A 40 -16.27 -6.73 2.90
C SER A 40 -15.50 -5.81 1.95
N ILE A 41 -15.67 -6.01 0.65
CA ILE A 41 -14.99 -5.19 -0.37
C ILE A 41 -15.38 -3.71 -0.26
N GLN A 42 -16.62 -3.41 0.12
CA GLN A 42 -17.09 -2.04 0.31
C GLN A 42 -16.37 -1.36 1.48
N LYS A 43 -16.12 -2.08 2.57
CA LYS A 43 -15.37 -1.55 3.71
C LYS A 43 -13.90 -1.31 3.37
N VAL A 44 -13.24 -2.27 2.71
CA VAL A 44 -11.84 -2.10 2.27
C VAL A 44 -11.73 -0.94 1.29
N LYS A 45 -12.68 -0.82 0.35
CA LYS A 45 -12.72 0.32 -0.57
C LYS A 45 -12.91 1.66 0.16
N ALA A 46 -13.85 1.74 1.10
CA ALA A 46 -14.07 2.96 1.86
C ALA A 46 -12.83 3.35 2.68
N LEU A 47 -12.10 2.38 3.23
CA LEU A 47 -10.83 2.59 3.91
C LEU A 47 -9.77 3.15 2.97
N SER A 48 -9.60 2.54 1.79
CA SER A 48 -8.68 3.01 0.76
C SER A 48 -9.01 4.44 0.30
N ASP A 49 -10.28 4.75 0.06
CA ASP A 49 -10.71 6.10 -0.35
C ASP A 49 -10.43 7.13 0.77
N LEU A 50 -10.63 6.76 2.04
CA LEU A 50 -10.32 7.60 3.20
C LEU A 50 -8.81 7.87 3.32
N TYR A 51 -8.00 6.81 3.24
CA TYR A 51 -6.55 6.90 3.38
C TYR A 51 -5.93 7.67 2.22
N ASN A 52 -6.32 7.39 0.98
CA ASN A 52 -5.84 8.14 -0.19
C ASN A 52 -6.05 9.65 -0.02
N LYS A 53 -7.21 10.08 0.50
CA LYS A 53 -7.48 11.50 0.76
C LYS A 53 -6.55 12.11 1.81
N ASP A 54 -6.14 11.36 2.84
CA ASP A 54 -5.20 11.82 3.86
C ASP A 54 -3.75 11.85 3.37
N LEU A 55 -3.40 10.98 2.41
CA LEU A 55 -2.05 10.88 1.86
C LEU A 55 -1.79 11.88 0.72
N ASP A 56 -2.83 12.23 -0.06
CA ASP A 56 -2.72 13.02 -1.29
C ASP A 56 -1.89 14.31 -1.11
N GLY A 57 -2.20 15.12 -0.10
CA GLY A 57 -1.48 16.37 0.14
C GLY A 57 0.00 16.18 0.48
N PHE A 58 0.35 15.10 1.19
CA PHE A 58 1.74 14.79 1.52
C PHE A 58 2.51 14.34 0.27
N LEU A 59 1.95 13.41 -0.50
CA LEU A 59 2.58 12.88 -1.71
C LEU A 59 2.69 13.93 -2.83
N GLN A 60 1.71 14.82 -2.98
CA GLN A 60 1.79 15.94 -3.93
C GLN A 60 2.84 16.98 -3.54
N SER A 61 3.15 17.10 -2.25
CA SER A 61 4.20 17.98 -1.75
C SER A 61 5.61 17.38 -1.81
N TRP A 62 5.76 16.18 -2.39
CA TRP A 62 7.02 15.46 -2.40
C TRP A 62 8.11 16.20 -3.19
N THR A 63 9.30 16.33 -2.61
CA THR A 63 10.47 16.99 -3.19
C THR A 63 11.71 16.11 -3.11
N GLU A 64 12.74 16.44 -3.90
CA GLU A 64 14.04 15.72 -3.85
C GLU A 64 14.69 15.75 -2.47
N ASP A 65 14.45 16.79 -1.67
CA ASP A 65 14.96 16.88 -0.29
C ASP A 65 14.35 15.78 0.60
N LEU A 66 13.09 15.41 0.37
CA LEU A 66 12.45 14.33 1.11
C LEU A 66 13.08 12.98 0.78
N GLU A 67 13.57 12.74 -0.44
CA GLU A 67 14.17 11.45 -0.83
C GLU A 67 15.28 10.97 0.12
N ASN A 68 16.07 11.91 0.65
CA ASN A 68 17.23 11.62 1.50
C ASN A 68 16.96 11.80 3.00
N LYS A 69 15.76 12.23 3.39
CA LYS A 69 15.39 12.35 4.81
C LYS A 69 15.41 10.98 5.46
N ILE A 70 15.91 10.93 6.70
CA ILE A 70 16.01 9.70 7.49
C ILE A 70 14.72 9.49 8.28
N LEU A 71 14.11 8.32 8.10
CA LEU A 71 13.08 7.76 8.95
C LEU A 71 13.72 6.88 10.02
N LYS A 72 13.33 7.11 11.27
CA LYS A 72 13.58 6.23 12.41
C LYS A 72 12.25 5.70 12.89
N VAL A 73 12.15 4.38 13.01
CA VAL A 73 10.93 3.70 13.45
C VAL A 73 11.14 3.11 14.84
N SER A 74 10.09 3.00 15.64
CA SER A 74 10.19 2.61 17.05
C SER A 74 10.48 1.12 17.27
N TRP A 75 10.22 0.27 16.28
CA TRP A 75 10.33 -1.19 16.38
C TRP A 75 11.68 -1.77 15.92
N THR A 76 12.60 -0.95 15.42
CA THR A 76 13.94 -1.40 15.03
C THR A 76 14.97 -0.27 15.11
N ASP A 77 16.23 -0.60 15.41
CA ASP A 77 17.35 0.35 15.40
C ASP A 77 17.81 0.74 13.99
N LYS A 78 17.13 0.23 12.94
CA LYS A 78 17.46 0.54 11.55
C LYS A 78 16.93 1.91 11.16
N GLU A 79 17.72 2.60 10.35
CA GLU A 79 17.36 3.85 9.70
C GLU A 79 17.03 3.59 8.24
N TYR A 80 16.00 4.26 7.74
CA TYR A 80 15.56 4.14 6.35
C TYR A 80 15.55 5.51 5.69
N LYS A 81 15.83 5.57 4.39
CA LYS A 81 15.55 6.79 3.62
C LYS A 81 14.08 6.85 3.26
N TYR A 82 13.49 8.03 3.32
CA TYR A 82 12.10 8.27 2.89
C TYR A 82 11.86 7.78 1.46
N GLY A 83 12.80 8.04 0.55
CA GLY A 83 12.72 7.52 -0.82
C GLY A 83 12.76 5.98 -0.88
N GLU A 84 13.55 5.32 -0.04
CA GLU A 84 13.60 3.86 0.03
C GLU A 84 12.25 3.30 0.44
N VAL A 85 11.62 3.90 1.47
CA VAL A 85 10.29 3.53 1.93
C VAL A 85 9.23 3.73 0.84
N LEU A 86 9.24 4.87 0.15
CA LEU A 86 8.28 5.12 -0.93
C LEU A 86 8.39 4.08 -2.05
N ARG A 87 9.62 3.72 -2.46
CA ARG A 87 9.85 2.66 -3.46
C ARG A 87 9.45 1.28 -2.94
N HIS A 88 9.66 1.01 -1.65
CA HIS A 88 9.19 -0.22 -1.03
C HIS A 88 7.66 -0.35 -1.13
N VAL A 89 6.92 0.71 -0.78
CA VAL A 89 5.44 0.73 -0.88
C VAL A 89 4.99 0.47 -2.33
N ILE A 90 5.59 1.15 -3.31
CA ILE A 90 5.27 0.96 -4.74
C ILE A 90 5.47 -0.51 -5.16
N VAL A 91 6.62 -1.10 -4.80
CA VAL A 91 6.94 -2.49 -5.17
C VAL A 91 6.07 -3.49 -4.41
N HIS A 92 5.71 -3.21 -3.15
CA HIS A 92 4.85 -4.04 -2.32
C HIS A 92 3.45 -4.18 -2.92
N GLU A 93 2.84 -3.08 -3.38
CA GLU A 93 1.54 -3.14 -4.06
C GLU A 93 1.64 -3.92 -5.37
N ILE A 94 2.62 -3.61 -6.24
CA ILE A 94 2.82 -4.32 -7.51
C ILE A 94 2.98 -5.82 -7.28
N HIS A 95 3.73 -6.22 -6.24
CA HIS A 95 3.92 -7.61 -5.86
C HIS A 95 2.59 -8.31 -5.53
N HIS A 96 1.77 -7.71 -4.66
CA HIS A 96 0.51 -8.32 -4.23
C HIS A 96 -0.57 -8.29 -5.32
N ILE A 97 -0.68 -7.22 -6.11
CA ILE A 97 -1.55 -7.18 -7.30
C ILE A 97 -1.14 -8.27 -8.31
N GLY A 98 0.16 -8.53 -8.45
CA GLY A 98 0.69 -9.65 -9.23
C GLY A 98 0.15 -11.00 -8.77
N GLN A 99 0.09 -11.25 -7.45
CA GLN A 99 -0.49 -12.46 -6.88
C GLN A 99 -2.00 -12.58 -7.15
N LEU A 100 -2.75 -11.48 -7.02
CA LEU A 100 -4.18 -11.46 -7.36
C LEU A 100 -4.44 -11.86 -8.82
N SER A 101 -3.51 -11.53 -9.73
CA SER A 101 -3.62 -11.94 -11.14
C SER A 101 -3.56 -13.46 -11.33
N ILE A 102 -2.84 -14.19 -10.46
CA ILE A 102 -2.78 -15.65 -10.49
C ILE A 102 -4.13 -16.21 -10.02
N TRP A 103 -4.63 -15.73 -8.88
CA TRP A 103 -5.93 -16.15 -8.36
C TRP A 103 -7.10 -15.85 -9.30
N ALA A 104 -7.08 -14.72 -10.00
CA ALA A 104 -8.08 -14.44 -11.02
C ALA A 104 -8.11 -15.54 -12.10
N ARG A 105 -6.94 -15.98 -12.58
CA ARG A 105 -6.84 -17.05 -13.57
C ARG A 105 -7.29 -18.40 -13.00
N ASP A 106 -6.94 -18.71 -11.75
CA ASP A 106 -7.39 -19.94 -11.07
C ASP A 106 -8.92 -20.00 -10.95
N LEU A 107 -9.58 -18.83 -10.83
CA LEU A 107 -11.04 -18.68 -10.83
C LEU A 107 -11.65 -18.63 -12.24
N ASN A 108 -10.85 -18.86 -13.30
CA ASN A 108 -11.23 -18.70 -14.71
C ASN A 108 -11.72 -17.29 -15.07
N LEU A 109 -11.23 -16.27 -14.37
CA LEU A 109 -11.49 -14.85 -14.64
C LEU A 109 -10.31 -14.23 -15.40
N GLN A 110 -10.61 -13.22 -16.21
CA GLN A 110 -9.58 -12.39 -16.82
C GLN A 110 -8.99 -11.43 -15.77
N PRO A 111 -7.67 -11.45 -15.51
CA PRO A 111 -7.06 -10.54 -14.56
C PRO A 111 -7.07 -9.10 -15.09
N VAL A 112 -7.08 -8.14 -14.17
CA VAL A 112 -6.83 -6.73 -14.50
C VAL A 112 -5.42 -6.61 -15.10
N SER A 113 -5.29 -5.86 -16.20
CA SER A 113 -4.00 -5.64 -16.83
C SER A 113 -3.03 -4.99 -15.84
N ALA A 114 -1.79 -5.46 -15.78
CA ALA A 114 -0.71 -4.84 -15.03
C ALA A 114 0.19 -3.94 -15.92
N ASN A 115 -0.17 -3.74 -17.19
CA ASN A 115 0.63 -2.93 -18.10
C ASN A 115 0.60 -1.46 -17.66
N LEU A 116 1.77 -0.87 -17.45
CA LEU A 116 1.93 0.54 -17.10
C LEU A 116 1.76 1.45 -18.33
N ILE A 117 2.23 1.01 -19.49
CA ILE A 117 2.25 1.82 -20.71
C ILE A 117 0.82 2.05 -21.23
N GLY A 118 0.52 3.30 -21.60
CA GLY A 118 -0.76 3.66 -22.22
C GLY A 118 -1.91 3.96 -21.25
N ARG A 119 -1.60 4.28 -19.98
CA ARG A 119 -2.61 4.62 -18.96
C ARG A 119 -2.94 6.12 -18.83
N GLY A 120 -2.22 6.99 -19.54
CA GLY A 120 -2.41 8.44 -19.42
C GLY A 120 -2.00 9.01 -18.06
N LEU A 121 -1.00 8.39 -17.43
CA LEU A 121 -0.34 8.86 -16.21
C LEU A 121 0.80 9.83 -16.57
#